data_AF-A0A109WXL2-F1
#
_entry.id   AF-A0A109WXL2-F1
#
_cell.length_a   1.000
_cell.length_b   1.000
_cell.length_c   1.000
_cell.angle_alpha   90.00
_cell.angle_beta   90.00
_cell.angle_gamma   90.00
#
_symmetry.space_group_name_H-M   'P 1'
#
loop_
_entity.id
_entity.type
_entity.pdbx_description
1 polymer ?
#
loop_
_entity_poly.entity_id
_entity_poly.type
_entity_poly.pdbx_seq_one_letter_code
_entity_poly.pdbx_strand_id
1 'polypeptide(L)'
;MPGRSADHIIISELDRGVTQMRQSHLTKEWLMKILIDVEDSLLGKALNECETQNVSFDRFVTDALRNAIDELIEAEDKSTVADTVAKAIEAARAILPGNTFHLDDICSPDDWSALNGGERKILGKAFRKAVETGSPAIARHIGRTSGNKAIYERV
;
A
#
# COMPACT_ATOMS: atom_id res chain seq x y z
N MET A 1 -38.07 -34.74 9.77
CA MET A 1 -37.35 -34.69 11.07
C MET A 1 -36.44 -35.89 11.17
N PRO A 2 -35.38 -35.87 11.98
CA PRO A 2 -34.14 -35.06 12.02
C PRO A 2 -33.01 -35.86 11.29
N GLY A 3 -31.71 -35.56 11.22
CA GLY A 3 -30.81 -34.64 11.90
C GLY A 3 -29.38 -34.90 11.41
N ARG A 4 -28.52 -33.90 11.57
CA ARG A 4 -27.11 -33.77 11.18
C ARG A 4 -26.21 -34.94 11.60
N SER A 5 -25.13 -35.17 10.84
CA SER A 5 -23.82 -35.43 11.44
C SER A 5 -22.75 -34.74 10.59
N ALA A 6 -22.24 -33.62 11.12
CA ALA A 6 -21.02 -33.00 10.64
C ALA A 6 -19.89 -33.62 11.44
N ASP A 7 -18.91 -34.18 10.76
CA ASP A 7 -17.73 -34.76 11.40
C ASP A 7 -16.88 -33.64 12.00
N HIS A 8 -16.79 -33.66 13.33
CA HIS A 8 -15.99 -32.73 14.11
C HIS A 8 -14.63 -33.38 14.35
N ILE A 9 -13.56 -32.78 13.81
CA ILE A 9 -12.19 -33.14 14.18
C ILE A 9 -11.75 -32.13 15.24
N ILE A 10 -11.68 -32.56 16.50
CA ILE A 10 -11.09 -31.81 17.60
C ILE A 10 -9.71 -32.40 17.87
N ILE A 11 -8.65 -31.63 17.66
CA ILE A 11 -7.29 -32.01 18.04
C ILE A 11 -7.06 -31.50 19.47
N SER A 12 -7.08 -32.41 20.44
CA SER A 12 -6.70 -32.15 21.83
C SER A 12 -5.33 -32.78 22.09
N GLU A 13 -4.32 -31.95 22.33
CA GLU A 13 -2.99 -32.40 22.69
C GLU A 13 -2.83 -32.50 24.22
N LEU A 14 -2.16 -33.56 24.63
CA LEU A 14 -2.15 -34.16 25.97
C LEU A 14 -1.13 -33.45 26.87
N ASP A 15 -1.62 -32.84 27.96
CA ASP A 15 -0.80 -32.19 28.98
C ASP A 15 0.01 -33.22 29.80
N ARG A 16 1.34 -33.15 29.72
CA ARG A 16 2.27 -33.76 30.68
C ARG A 16 3.41 -32.77 30.91
N GLY A 17 3.30 -32.05 32.03
CA GLY A 17 4.29 -31.06 32.44
C GLY A 17 5.65 -31.62 32.83
N VAL A 18 6.60 -30.70 33.02
CA VAL A 18 7.49 -30.54 34.20
C VAL A 18 8.68 -29.63 33.82
N THR A 19 8.75 -28.48 34.49
CA THR A 19 9.96 -27.79 34.98
C THR A 19 10.66 -26.67 34.19
N GLN A 20 10.53 -25.48 34.80
CA GLN A 20 11.48 -24.36 34.98
C GLN A 20 11.74 -23.33 33.88
N MET A 21 11.19 -22.13 34.19
CA MET A 21 11.89 -20.84 34.27
C MET A 21 13.10 -20.63 33.34
N ARG A 22 12.86 -19.91 32.25
CA ARG A 22 13.74 -18.82 31.81
C ARG A 22 12.89 -17.67 31.30
N GLN A 23 13.26 -16.47 31.76
CA GLN A 23 12.68 -15.20 31.39
C GLN A 23 12.58 -15.05 29.87
N SER A 24 11.39 -14.76 29.36
CA SER A 24 11.21 -14.03 28.12
C SER A 24 10.07 -13.04 28.34
N HIS A 25 10.38 -11.77 28.09
CA HIS A 25 9.38 -10.73 27.89
C HIS A 25 8.49 -11.18 26.72
N LEU A 26 7.35 -11.78 27.03
CA LEU A 26 6.33 -12.13 26.06
C LEU A 26 5.70 -10.82 25.58
N THR A 27 6.13 -10.34 24.41
CA THR A 27 5.26 -9.60 23.52
C THR A 27 4.00 -10.44 23.38
N LYS A 28 2.89 -9.97 23.95
CA LYS A 28 1.61 -10.62 23.86
C LYS A 28 1.17 -10.54 22.39
N GLU A 29 1.56 -11.53 21.60
CA GLU A 29 1.11 -11.66 20.22
C GLU A 29 -0.40 -11.83 20.27
N TRP A 30 -1.11 -10.84 19.77
CA TRP A 30 -2.56 -10.92 19.63
C TRP A 30 -2.85 -11.88 18.49
N LEU A 31 -3.03 -13.16 18.82
CA LEU A 31 -3.50 -14.17 17.88
C LEU A 31 -4.94 -13.82 17.49
N MET A 32 -5.10 -13.24 16.31
CA MET A 32 -6.40 -12.98 15.71
C MET A 32 -6.86 -14.23 14.96
N LYS A 33 -8.12 -14.64 15.20
CA LYS A 33 -8.74 -15.75 14.47
C LYS A 33 -9.70 -15.18 13.43
N ILE A 34 -9.58 -15.66 12.20
CA ILE A 34 -10.43 -15.27 11.07
C ILE A 34 -11.14 -16.54 10.59
N LEU A 35 -12.46 -16.46 10.39
CA LEU A 35 -13.21 -17.47 9.66
C LEU A 35 -13.40 -16.97 8.23
N ILE A 36 -13.09 -17.82 7.25
CA ILE A 36 -13.19 -17.52 5.83
C ILE A 36 -13.97 -18.66 5.18
N ASP A 37 -15.00 -18.32 4.41
CA ASP A 37 -15.70 -19.27 3.56
C ASP A 37 -14.94 -19.39 2.23
N VAL A 38 -14.54 -20.61 1.88
CA VAL A 38 -13.75 -20.91 0.68
C VAL A 38 -14.46 -22.00 -0.11
N GLU A 39 -14.47 -21.89 -1.42
CA GLU A 39 -15.03 -22.94 -2.29
C GLU A 39 -14.22 -24.24 -2.14
N ASP A 40 -14.90 -25.39 -2.03
CA ASP A 40 -14.28 -26.72 -1.88
C ASP A 40 -13.22 -27.00 -2.96
N SER A 41 -13.47 -26.55 -4.19
CA SER A 41 -12.56 -26.73 -5.32
C SER A 41 -11.23 -25.97 -5.14
N LEU A 42 -11.27 -24.82 -4.46
CA LEU A 42 -10.11 -24.01 -4.14
C LEU A 42 -9.38 -24.55 -2.90
N LEU A 43 -10.12 -24.97 -1.87
CA LEU A 43 -9.55 -25.61 -0.69
C LEU A 43 -8.80 -26.90 -1.05
N GLY A 44 -9.38 -27.73 -1.91
CA GLY A 44 -8.74 -28.96 -2.38
C GLY A 44 -7.41 -28.71 -3.12
N LYS A 45 -7.36 -27.66 -3.95
CA LYS A 45 -6.12 -27.25 -4.63
C LYS A 45 -5.07 -26.75 -3.63
N ALA A 46 -5.48 -25.92 -2.67
CA ALA A 46 -4.57 -25.38 -1.67
C ALA A 46 -3.96 -26.49 -0.78
N LEU A 47 -4.76 -27.47 -0.36
CA LEU A 47 -4.27 -28.61 0.43
C LEU A 47 -3.30 -29.49 -0.38
N ASN A 48 -3.62 -29.77 -1.65
CA ASN A 48 -2.72 -30.53 -2.52
C ASN A 48 -1.37 -29.81 -2.75
N GLU A 49 -1.41 -28.48 -2.85
CA GLU A 49 -0.20 -27.66 -2.96
C GLU A 49 0.62 -27.70 -1.65
N CYS A 50 -0.05 -27.68 -0.49
CA CYS A 50 0.62 -27.85 0.81
C CYS A 50 1.35 -29.19 0.91
N GLU A 51 0.72 -30.27 0.47
CA GLU A 51 1.35 -31.60 0.41
C GLU A 51 2.55 -31.62 -0.53
N THR A 52 2.40 -31.01 -1.71
CA THR A 52 3.46 -30.94 -2.73
C THR A 52 4.68 -30.16 -2.23
N GLN A 53 4.45 -29.04 -1.53
CA GLN A 53 5.50 -28.17 -0.99
C GLN A 53 5.98 -28.60 0.41
N ASN A 54 5.33 -29.59 1.02
CA ASN A 54 5.58 -30.05 2.38
C ASN A 54 5.55 -28.91 3.42
N VAL A 55 4.51 -28.06 3.33
CA VAL A 55 4.26 -26.93 4.24
C VAL A 55 2.93 -27.11 4.97
N SER A 56 2.80 -26.54 6.16
CA SER A 56 1.51 -26.52 6.86
C SER A 56 0.54 -25.56 6.17
N PHE A 57 -0.76 -25.85 6.27
CA PHE A 57 -1.81 -25.01 5.69
C PHE A 57 -1.79 -23.59 6.27
N ASP A 58 -1.54 -23.42 7.57
CA ASP A 58 -1.43 -22.10 8.20
C ASP A 58 -0.30 -21.26 7.59
N ARG A 59 0.85 -21.90 7.32
CA ARG A 59 1.99 -21.24 6.68
C ARG A 59 1.66 -20.87 5.24
N PHE A 60 1.05 -21.80 4.50
CA PHE A 60 0.61 -21.56 3.12
C PHE A 60 -0.33 -20.36 3.03
N VAL A 61 -1.35 -20.28 3.88
CA VAL A 61 -2.30 -19.15 3.91
C VAL A 61 -1.57 -17.86 4.28
N THR A 62 -0.68 -17.90 5.26
CA THR A 62 0.10 -16.72 5.67
C THR A 62 0.97 -16.19 4.53
N ASP A 63 1.69 -17.09 3.84
CA ASP A 63 2.57 -16.71 2.74
C ASP A 63 1.76 -16.24 1.52
N ALA A 64 0.62 -16.88 1.22
CA ALA A 64 -0.30 -16.43 0.17
C ALA A 64 -0.87 -15.04 0.45
N LEU A 65 -1.28 -14.77 1.70
CA LEU A 65 -1.78 -13.45 2.11
C LEU A 65 -0.69 -12.40 2.04
N ARG A 66 0.53 -12.70 2.50
CA ARG A 66 1.67 -11.79 2.39
C ARG A 66 1.97 -11.45 0.93
N ASN A 67 2.11 -12.45 0.08
CA ASN A 67 2.38 -12.24 -1.34
C ASN A 67 1.28 -11.41 -2.01
N ALA A 68 0.01 -11.68 -1.70
CA ALA A 68 -1.09 -10.90 -2.24
C ALA A 68 -1.07 -9.44 -1.76
N ILE A 69 -0.70 -9.19 -0.50
CA ILE A 69 -0.54 -7.84 0.03
C ILE A 69 0.66 -7.14 -0.61
N ASP A 70 1.79 -7.81 -0.72
CA ASP A 70 3.01 -7.27 -1.32
C ASP A 70 2.76 -6.93 -2.80
N GLU A 71 2.07 -7.79 -3.55
CA GLU A 71 1.66 -7.51 -4.94
C GLU A 71 0.72 -6.29 -5.04
N LEU A 72 -0.19 -6.10 -4.07
CA LEU A 72 -1.06 -4.92 -4.02
C LEU A 72 -0.27 -3.65 -3.73
N ILE A 73 0.70 -3.72 -2.81
CA ILE A 73 1.59 -2.59 -2.49
C ILE A 73 2.45 -2.22 -3.70
N GLU A 74 3.05 -3.21 -4.37
CA GLU A 74 3.84 -2.98 -5.59
C GLU A 74 2.99 -2.43 -6.75
N ALA A 75 1.70 -2.80 -6.81
CA ALA A 75 0.76 -2.24 -7.78
C ALA A 75 0.38 -0.79 -7.44
N GLU A 76 0.24 -0.43 -6.16
CA GLU A 76 0.02 0.95 -5.70
C GLU A 76 1.27 1.84 -5.87
N ASP A 77 2.47 1.27 -5.82
CA ASP A 77 3.73 2.00 -6.02
C ASP A 77 4.02 2.41 -7.47
N LYS A 78 3.20 1.96 -8.44
CA LYS A 78 3.15 2.56 -9.77
C LYS A 78 2.31 3.84 -9.74
N SER A 79 2.79 4.84 -8.99
CA SER A 79 2.28 6.21 -8.98
C SER A 79 2.18 6.69 -10.43
N THR A 80 0.96 6.79 -10.95
CA THR A 80 0.79 7.29 -12.31
C THR A 80 1.07 8.79 -12.32
N VAL A 81 1.43 9.35 -13.49
CA VAL A 81 1.59 10.81 -13.62
C VAL A 81 0.34 11.57 -13.12
N ALA A 82 -0.86 10.99 -13.28
CA ALA A 82 -2.10 11.59 -12.80
C ALA A 82 -2.17 11.63 -11.27
N ASP A 83 -1.80 10.55 -10.60
CA ASP A 83 -1.76 10.48 -9.14
C ASP A 83 -0.71 11.45 -8.58
N THR A 84 0.47 11.51 -9.20
CA THR A 84 1.50 12.47 -8.84
C THR A 84 1.03 13.92 -8.99
N VAL A 85 0.29 14.23 -10.07
CA VAL A 85 -0.33 15.56 -10.25
C VAL A 85 -1.31 15.85 -9.11
N ALA A 86 -2.18 14.91 -8.76
CA ALA A 86 -3.16 15.09 -7.69
C ALA A 86 -2.49 15.35 -6.34
N LYS A 87 -1.49 14.54 -5.98
CA LYS A 87 -0.68 14.74 -4.75
C LYS A 87 0.01 16.12 -4.75
N ALA A 88 0.63 16.51 -5.86
CA ALA A 88 1.32 17.80 -5.98
C ALA A 88 0.34 18.98 -5.85
N ILE A 89 -0.87 18.87 -6.41
CA ILE A 89 -1.92 19.89 -6.25
C ILE A 89 -2.29 20.08 -4.79
N GLU A 90 -2.53 18.99 -4.05
CA GLU A 90 -2.88 19.05 -2.63
C GLU A 90 -1.73 19.61 -1.79
N ALA A 91 -0.49 19.22 -2.08
CA ALA A 91 0.69 19.82 -1.45
C ALA A 91 0.79 21.33 -1.74
N ALA A 92 0.51 21.76 -2.97
CA ALA A 92 0.48 23.18 -3.32
C ALA A 92 -0.63 23.93 -2.56
N ARG A 93 -1.81 23.33 -2.31
CA ARG A 93 -2.88 23.96 -1.53
C ARG A 93 -2.46 24.26 -0.09
N ALA A 94 -1.62 23.40 0.49
CA ALA A 94 -1.11 23.55 1.86
C ALA A 94 -0.08 24.68 2.02
N ILE A 95 0.47 25.19 0.91
CA ILE A 95 1.37 26.35 0.94
C ILE A 95 0.57 27.62 1.28
N LEU A 96 1.17 28.49 2.10
CA LEU A 96 0.60 29.80 2.43
C LEU A 96 0.48 30.70 1.17
N PRO A 97 -0.65 31.41 0.99
CA PRO A 97 -0.79 32.39 -0.09
C PRO A 97 0.34 33.43 -0.13
N GLY A 98 0.78 33.80 -1.33
CA GLY A 98 1.90 34.72 -1.57
C GLY A 98 3.29 34.07 -1.53
N ASN A 99 3.42 32.82 -1.09
CA ASN A 99 4.71 32.13 -1.11
C ASN A 99 5.02 31.53 -2.48
N THR A 100 6.30 31.53 -2.82
CA THR A 100 6.82 30.92 -4.05
C THR A 100 7.34 29.51 -3.80
N PHE A 101 7.14 28.62 -4.76
CA PHE A 101 7.60 27.24 -4.71
C PHE A 101 7.91 26.69 -6.10
N HIS A 102 8.66 25.58 -6.14
CA HIS A 102 8.89 24.78 -7.33
C HIS A 102 8.15 23.46 -7.23
N LEU A 103 7.95 22.79 -8.37
CA LEU A 103 7.26 21.50 -8.39
C LEU A 103 8.04 20.40 -7.66
N ASP A 104 9.37 20.47 -7.66
CA ASP A 104 10.24 19.56 -6.90
C ASP A 104 10.25 19.83 -5.39
N ASP A 105 9.79 21.01 -4.93
CA ASP A 105 9.63 21.28 -3.50
C ASP A 105 8.39 20.59 -2.91
N ILE A 106 7.41 20.25 -3.76
CA ILE A 106 6.10 19.70 -3.35
C ILE A 106 5.85 18.27 -3.82
N CYS A 107 6.70 17.76 -4.71
CA CYS A 107 6.67 16.37 -5.14
C CYS A 107 7.58 15.55 -4.22
N SER A 108 7.09 14.42 -3.70
CA SER A 108 7.95 13.50 -2.93
C SER A 108 9.16 13.08 -3.78
N PRO A 109 10.36 12.93 -3.19
CA PRO A 109 11.53 12.40 -3.89
C PRO A 109 11.26 11.04 -4.55
N ASP A 110 10.47 10.19 -3.90
CA ASP A 110 10.12 8.86 -4.41
C ASP A 110 9.24 8.97 -5.66
N ASP A 111 8.14 9.72 -5.60
CA ASP A 111 7.28 10.01 -6.75
C ASP A 111 8.07 10.68 -7.89
N TRP A 112 8.97 11.62 -7.59
CA TRP A 112 9.77 12.28 -8.61
C TRP A 112 10.77 11.33 -9.28
N SER A 113 11.38 10.43 -8.49
CA SER A 113 12.36 9.46 -8.97
C SER A 113 11.74 8.35 -9.81
N ALA A 114 10.50 7.96 -9.52
CA ALA A 114 9.74 6.96 -10.26
C ALA A 114 9.41 7.40 -11.70
N LEU A 115 9.32 8.71 -11.94
CA LEU A 115 9.02 9.27 -13.26
C LEU A 115 10.27 9.42 -14.13
N ASN A 116 10.16 8.99 -15.39
CA ASN A 116 11.17 9.27 -16.40
C ASN A 116 11.11 10.73 -16.91
N GLY A 117 12.10 11.16 -17.70
CA GLY A 117 12.19 12.55 -18.17
C GLY A 117 11.00 13.02 -19.02
N GLY A 118 10.37 12.12 -19.79
CA GLY A 118 9.17 12.40 -20.56
C GLY A 118 7.95 12.59 -19.66
N GLU A 119 7.79 11.72 -18.67
CA GLU A 119 6.71 11.78 -17.68
C GLU A 119 6.81 13.03 -16.80
N ARG A 120 8.01 13.41 -16.34
CA ARG A 120 8.23 14.68 -15.59
C ARG A 120 7.79 15.90 -16.40
N LYS A 121 7.98 15.89 -17.72
CA LYS A 121 7.51 16.96 -18.61
C LYS A 121 5.98 16.98 -18.73
N ILE A 122 5.33 15.82 -18.75
CA ILE A 122 3.86 15.69 -18.76
C ILE A 122 3.31 16.16 -17.42
N LEU A 123 3.88 15.70 -16.29
CA LEU A 123 3.58 16.12 -14.93
C LEU A 123 3.59 17.65 -14.81
N GLY A 124 4.69 18.31 -15.22
CA GLY A 124 4.81 19.76 -15.13
C GLY A 124 3.75 20.52 -15.94
N LYS A 125 3.37 20.02 -17.12
CA LYS A 125 2.30 20.61 -17.94
C LYS A 125 0.92 20.41 -17.30
N ALA A 126 0.63 19.20 -16.85
CA ALA A 126 -0.65 18.85 -16.23
C ALA A 126 -0.85 19.61 -14.91
N PHE A 127 0.18 19.64 -14.07
CA PHE A 127 0.21 20.41 -12.83
C PHE A 127 -0.08 21.89 -13.10
N ARG A 128 0.70 22.54 -13.99
CA ARG A 128 0.50 23.95 -14.33
C ARG A 128 -0.93 24.24 -14.77
N LYS A 129 -1.46 23.42 -15.68
CA LYS A 129 -2.84 23.56 -16.14
C LYS A 129 -3.81 23.47 -14.95
N ALA A 130 -3.68 22.45 -14.11
CA ALA A 130 -4.59 22.24 -12.99
C ALA A 130 -4.57 23.39 -11.96
N VAL A 131 -3.39 23.91 -11.61
CA VAL A 131 -3.28 24.98 -10.60
C VAL A 131 -3.70 26.35 -11.12
N GLU A 132 -3.50 26.63 -12.41
CA GLU A 132 -3.86 27.92 -13.04
C GLU A 132 -5.33 27.97 -13.51
N THR A 133 -5.86 26.85 -14.03
CA THR A 133 -7.24 26.81 -14.57
C THR A 133 -8.26 26.25 -13.57
N GLY A 134 -7.82 25.77 -12.41
CA GLY A 134 -8.72 25.35 -11.34
C GLY A 134 -9.58 26.52 -10.84
N SER A 135 -10.77 26.22 -10.32
CA SER A 135 -11.64 27.21 -9.68
C SER A 135 -11.87 26.80 -8.22
N PRO A 136 -11.38 27.56 -7.23
CA PRO A 136 -10.49 28.72 -7.36
C PRO A 136 -9.09 28.33 -7.85
N ALA A 137 -8.38 29.27 -8.46
CA ALA A 137 -6.99 29.07 -8.87
C ALA A 137 -6.13 28.83 -7.63
N ILE A 138 -5.20 27.87 -7.72
CA ILE A 138 -4.36 27.45 -6.60
C ILE A 138 -3.02 28.17 -6.66
N ALA A 139 -2.41 28.22 -7.84
CA ALA A 139 -1.12 28.84 -8.01
C ALA A 139 -0.99 29.43 -9.40
N ARG A 140 -0.09 30.39 -9.56
CA ARG A 140 0.23 31.03 -10.83
C ARG A 140 1.69 30.83 -11.16
N HIS A 141 2.00 30.50 -12.40
CA HIS A 141 3.38 30.46 -12.88
C HIS A 141 3.92 31.89 -13.03
N ILE A 142 5.00 32.22 -12.31
CA ILE A 142 5.58 33.57 -12.30
C ILE A 142 6.90 33.68 -13.08
N GLY A 143 7.54 32.55 -13.39
CA GLY A 143 8.81 32.59 -14.11
C GLY A 143 9.58 31.28 -14.04
N ARG A 144 10.88 31.35 -14.37
CA ARG A 144 11.79 30.22 -14.30
C ARG A 144 13.11 30.65 -13.66
N THR A 145 13.79 29.71 -13.01
CA THR A 145 15.16 29.91 -12.52
C THR A 145 16.17 29.83 -13.68
N SER A 146 17.41 30.24 -13.43
CA SER A 146 18.53 30.06 -14.37
C SER A 146 18.81 28.59 -14.71
N GLY A 147 18.46 27.66 -13.80
CA GLY A 147 18.48 26.21 -14.01
C GLY A 147 17.25 25.66 -14.73
N ASN A 148 16.44 26.52 -15.36
CA ASN A 148 15.23 26.17 -16.10
C ASN A 148 14.12 25.50 -15.25
N LYS A 149 14.12 25.67 -13.93
CA LYS A 149 13.01 25.20 -13.06
C LYS A 149 11.87 26.21 -13.08
N ALA A 150 10.63 25.73 -13.15
CA ALA A 150 9.46 26.60 -13.11
C ALA A 150 9.18 27.09 -11.68
N ILE A 151 8.87 28.37 -11.55
CA ILE A 151 8.55 29.02 -10.27
C ILE A 151 7.05 29.33 -10.25
N TYR A 152 6.38 28.93 -9.18
CA TYR A 152 4.96 29.16 -8.94
C TYR A 152 4.76 30.01 -7.69
N GLU A 153 3.71 30.82 -7.68
CA GLU A 153 3.25 31.60 -6.53
C GLU A 153 1.87 31.10 -6.11
N ARG A 154 1.68 30.82 -4.82
CA ARG A 154 0.37 30.44 -4.27
C ARG A 154 -0.57 31.65 -4.27
N VAL A 155 -1.77 31.48 -4.81
CA VAL A 155 -2.81 32.53 -4.92
C VAL A 155 -3.73 32.58 -3.70
#